data_AF-A0A6L6LWV4-F1
#
_entry.id   AF-A0A6L6LWV4-F1
#
_cell.length_a   1.000
_cell.length_b   1.000
_cell.length_c   1.000
_cell.angle_alpha   90.00
_cell.angle_beta   90.00
_cell.angle_gamma   90.00
#
_symmetry.space_group_name_H-M   'P 1'
#
loop_
_entity.id
_entity.type
_entity.pdbx_description
1 polymer ?
#
loop_
_entity_poly.entity_id
_entity_poly.type
_entity_poly.pdbx_seq_one_letter_code
_entity_poly.pdbx_strand_id
1 'polypeptide(L)' 'MMEMGQLVEVTLEIDAELKEQAEKVLAENGLTLEEATILFFEETVRLEKLPFELDEALKQYIKEQPDTPASDRAGSVRL' A
#
# COMPACT_ATOMS: atom_id res chain seq x y z
N MET A 1 9.21 -16.89 -23.17
CA MET A 1 8.79 -17.12 -21.77
C MET A 1 9.46 -16.03 -20.96
N MET A 2 8.70 -15.05 -20.46
CA MET A 2 9.26 -14.10 -19.49
C MET A 2 9.57 -14.90 -18.24
N GLU A 3 10.78 -14.78 -17.72
CA GLU A 3 11.15 -15.31 -16.41
C GLU A 3 10.15 -14.71 -15.42
N MET A 4 9.26 -15.51 -14.84
CA MET A 4 8.42 -15.03 -13.75
C MET A 4 9.38 -14.70 -12.62
N GLY A 5 9.62 -13.41 -12.41
CA GLY A 5 10.44 -12.93 -11.31
C GLY A 5 9.97 -13.55 -9.99
N GLN A 6 10.88 -13.67 -9.03
CA GLN A 6 10.55 -14.17 -7.70
C GLN A 6 9.38 -13.35 -7.12
N LEU A 7 8.25 -14.02 -6.86
CA LEU A 7 7.13 -13.41 -6.14
C LEU A 7 7.52 -13.22 -4.68
N VAL A 8 7.18 -12.06 -4.12
CA VAL A 8 7.46 -11.67 -2.73
C VAL A 8 6.14 -11.27 -2.07
N GLU A 9 5.89 -11.80 -0.87
CA GLU A 9 4.73 -11.43 -0.05
C GLU A 9 5.00 -10.08 0.65
N VAL A 10 4.02 -9.17 0.61
CA VAL A 10 4.10 -7.86 1.24
C VAL A 10 2.94 -7.71 2.23
N THR A 11 3.27 -7.66 3.52
CA THR A 11 2.29 -7.45 4.59
C THR A 11 2.25 -5.99 5.00
N LEU A 12 1.04 -5.41 5.07
CA LEU A 12 0.80 -4.01 5.40
C LEU A 12 -0.11 -3.91 6.63
N GLU A 13 0.15 -2.94 7.50
CA GLU A 13 -0.78 -2.51 8.53
C GLU A 13 -1.37 -1.17 8.15
N ILE A 14 -2.71 -1.11 8.12
CA ILE A 14 -3.47 0.09 7.81
C ILE A 14 -4.63 0.20 8.76
N ASP A 15 -5.11 1.42 8.98
CA ASP A 15 -6.33 1.66 9.73
C ASP A 15 -7.52 0.92 9.08
N ALA A 16 -8.35 0.29 9.90
CA ALA A 16 -9.44 -0.56 9.42
C ALA A 16 -10.52 0.25 8.69
N GLU A 17 -10.81 1.48 9.15
CA GLU A 17 -11.76 2.37 8.51
C GLU A 17 -11.21 2.85 7.16
N LEU A 18 -9.92 3.19 7.11
CA LEU A 18 -9.23 3.54 5.87
C LEU A 18 -9.27 2.38 4.86
N LYS A 19 -9.03 1.14 5.30
CA LYS A 19 -9.13 -0.06 4.45
C LYS A 19 -10.50 -0.19 3.82
N GLU A 20 -11.56 -0.12 4.62
CA GLU A 20 -12.94 -0.28 4.14
C GLU A 20 -13.32 0.82 3.13
N GLN A 21 -12.94 2.07 3.42
CA GLN A 21 -13.17 3.18 2.50
C GLN A 21 -12.41 3.02 1.19
N ALA A 22 -11.14 2.59 1.24
CA ALA A 22 -10.35 2.34 0.05
C ALA A 22 -10.94 1.21 -0.79
N GLU A 23 -11.30 0.08 -0.19
CA GLU A 23 -11.91 -1.05 -0.90
C GLU A 23 -13.19 -0.67 -1.65
N LYS A 24 -14.02 0.19 -1.06
CA LYS A 24 -15.21 0.71 -1.73
C LYS A 24 -14.87 1.49 -3.00
N VAL A 25 -13.91 2.42 -2.92
CA VAL A 25 -13.48 3.24 -4.06
C VAL A 25 -12.82 2.38 -5.15
N LEU A 26 -12.02 1.39 -4.75
CA LEU A 26 -11.36 0.48 -5.68
C LEU A 26 -12.35 -0.44 -6.39
N ALA A 27 -13.35 -0.95 -5.66
CA ALA A 27 -14.41 -1.79 -6.23
C ALA A 27 -15.24 -1.04 -7.29
N GLU A 28 -15.47 0.26 -7.14
CA GLU A 28 -16.10 1.10 -8.18
C GLU A 28 -15.30 1.11 -9.50
N ASN A 29 -14.00 0.85 -9.43
CA ASN A 29 -13.09 0.75 -10.57
C ASN A 29 -12.82 -0.71 -10.98
N GLY A 30 -13.48 -1.70 -10.35
CA GLY A 30 -13.27 -3.12 -10.62
C GLY A 30 -11.93 -3.66 -10.12
N LEU A 31 -11.31 -2.99 -9.14
CA LEU A 31 -10.02 -3.35 -8.58
C LEU A 31 -10.16 -3.88 -7.16
N THR A 32 -9.35 -4.88 -6.83
CA THR A 32 -9.06 -5.30 -5.46
C THR A 32 -7.98 -4.40 -4.82
N LEU A 33 -7.84 -4.48 -3.50
CA LEU A 33 -6.79 -3.77 -2.78
C LEU A 33 -5.38 -4.20 -3.24
N GLU A 34 -5.20 -5.50 -3.53
CA GLU A 34 -3.95 -6.05 -4.05
C GLU A 34 -3.62 -5.49 -5.43
N GLU A 35 -4.56 -5.55 -6.38
CA GLU A 35 -4.36 -5.02 -7.74
C GLU A 35 -4.05 -3.52 -7.73
N ALA A 36 -4.76 -2.75 -6.91
CA ALA A 36 -4.51 -1.31 -6.77
C ALA A 36 -3.12 -1.02 -6.16
N THR A 37 -2.67 -1.83 -5.21
CA THR A 37 -1.35 -1.71 -4.60
C THR A 37 -0.23 -2.06 -5.60
N ILE A 38 -0.44 -3.08 -6.42
CA ILE A 38 0.48 -3.42 -7.51
C ILE A 38 0.57 -2.27 -8.51
N LEU A 39 -0.58 -1.74 -8.97
CA LEU A 39 -0.63 -0.60 -9.90
C LEU A 39 0.05 0.65 -9.32
N PHE A 40 -0.11 0.89 -8.01
CA PHE A 40 0.60 1.97 -7.33
C PHE A 40 2.13 1.82 -7.44
N PHE A 41 2.66 0.61 -7.24
CA PHE A 41 4.09 0.36 -7.39
C PHE A 41 4.56 0.46 -8.84
N GLU A 42 3.81 -0.11 -9.79
CA GLU A 42 4.12 -0.01 -11.22
C GLU A 42 4.17 1.45 -11.68
N GLU A 43 3.19 2.25 -11.26
CA GLU A 43 3.13 3.67 -11.60
C GLU A 43 4.24 4.47 -10.93
N THR A 44 4.57 4.17 -9.67
CA THR A 44 5.68 4.80 -8.95
C THR A 44 7.01 4.56 -9.68
N VAL A 45 7.24 3.32 -10.12
CA VAL A 45 8.43 2.95 -10.91
C VAL A 45 8.40 3.66 -12.27
N ARG A 46 7.26 3.69 -12.95
CA ARG A 46 7.10 4.34 -14.26
C ARG A 46 7.37 5.85 -14.20
N LEU A 47 6.98 6.51 -13.10
CA LEU A 47 7.13 7.95 -12.91
C LEU A 47 8.45 8.35 -12.26
N GLU A 48 9.20 7.40 -11.70
CA GLU A 48 10.38 7.62 -10.83
C GLU A 48 10.07 8.53 -9.61
N LYS A 49 8.80 8.54 -9.17
CA LYS A 49 8.31 9.30 -8.01
C LYS A 49 6.95 8.75 -7.57
N LEU A 50 6.51 9.15 -6.38
CA LEU A 50 5.16 8.83 -5.91
C LEU A 50 4.09 9.43 -6.85
N PRO A 51 3.01 8.69 -7.16
CA PRO A 51 1.87 9.17 -7.94
C PRO A 51 0.95 10.12 -7.15
N PHE A 52 1.48 10.76 -6.11
CA PHE A 52 0.86 11.81 -5.32
C PHE A 52 1.94 12.75 -4.78
N GLU A 53 1.55 13.96 -4.38
CA GLU A 53 2.47 14.91 -3.77
C GLU A 53 2.74 14.54 -2.31
N LEU A 54 4.03 14.42 -1.96
CA LEU A 54 4.43 14.19 -0.57
C LEU A 54 4.59 15.55 0.15
N ASP A 55 3.47 16.06 0.67
CA ASP A 55 3.43 17.31 1.42
C ASP A 55 3.94 17.18 2.87
N GLU A 56 4.00 18.29 3.60
CA GLU A 56 4.48 18.30 4.98
C GLU A 56 3.57 17.54 5.95
N ALA A 57 2.26 17.47 5.69
CA ALA A 57 1.32 16.72 6.52
C ALA A 57 1.56 15.21 6.40
N LEU A 58 1.77 14.70 5.18
CA LEU A 58 2.11 13.30 4.93
C LEU A 58 3.48 12.94 5.50
N LYS A 59 4.47 13.85 5.42
CA LYS A 59 5.78 13.64 6.06
C LYS A 59 5.67 13.57 7.58
N GLN A 60 4.79 14.35 8.19
CA GLN A 60 4.53 14.29 9.64
C GLN A 60 3.83 12.98 10.01
N TYR A 61 2.80 12.58 9.26
CA TYR A 61 2.10 11.31 9.44
C TYR A 61 3.07 10.11 9.45
N ILE A 62 4.03 10.06 8.52
CA ILE A 62 5.03 8.99 8.46
C ILE A 62 5.96 8.99 9.69
N LYS A 63 6.33 10.16 10.22
CA LYS A 63 7.17 10.27 11.42
C LYS A 63 6.46 9.82 12.70
N GLU A 64 5.14 9.95 12.73
CA GLU A 64 4.31 9.55 13.85
C GLU A 64 3.95 8.05 13.80
N GLN A 65 4.15 7.39 12.66
CA GLN A 65 4.01 5.95 12.58
C GLN A 65 5.10 5.28 13.42
N PRO A 66 4.74 4.28 14.25
CA PRO A 66 5.71 3.70 15.15
C PRO A 66 6.68 2.80 14.37
N ASP A 67 7.96 2.76 14.78
CA ASP A 67 9.06 2.07 14.07
C ASP A 67 9.00 0.52 14.11
N THR A 68 8.12 -0.04 14.93
CA THR A 68 7.93 -1.50 15.01
C THR A 68 7.37 -2.05 13.69
N PRO A 69 7.97 -3.11 13.10
CA PRO A 69 7.42 -3.76 11.92
C PRO A 69 6.00 -4.27 12.16
N ALA A 70 5.16 -4.28 11.12
CA ALA A 70 3.82 -4.88 11.17
C ALA A 70 3.84 -6.35 11.66
N SER A 71 4.91 -7.09 11.36
CA SER A 71 5.07 -8.48 11.83
C SER A 71 5.14 -8.62 13.37
N ASP A 72 5.49 -7.55 14.08
CA ASP A 72 5.73 -7.56 15.53
C ASP A 72 4.58 -6.91 16.33
N ARG A 73 3.49 -6.49 15.65
CA ARG A 73 2.31 -5.88 16.27
C ARG A 73 1.10 -6.79 16.22
N ALA A 74 0.38 -6.87 17.34
CA ALA A 74 -0.86 -7.63 17.43
C ALA A 74 -1.95 -6.95 16.57
N GLY A 75 -2.31 -7.56 15.44
CA GLY A 75 -3.38 -7.07 14.56
C GLY A 75 -3.07 -7.06 13.06
N SER A 76 -1.88 -7.46 12.64
CA SER A 76 -1.48 -7.49 11.23
C SER A 76 -2.47 -8.28 10.34
N VAL A 77 -3.01 -7.60 9.32
CA VAL A 77 -3.82 -8.21 8.26
C VAL A 77 -2.88 -8.63 7.13
N ARG A 78 -2.94 -9.92 6.77
CA ARG A 78 -2.20 -10.48 5.64
C ARG A 78 -2.97 -10.18 4.35
N LEU A 79 -2.33 -9.54 3.39
CA LEU A 79 -2.83 -9.38 2.02
C LEU A 79 -2.17 -10.44 1.13
#